data_AF-A0A2W7PLG5-F1
#
_entry.id   AF-A0A2W7PLG5-F1
#
_cell.length_a   1.000
_cell.length_b   1.000
_cell.length_c   1.000
_cell.angle_alpha   90.00
_cell.angle_beta   90.00
_cell.angle_gamma   90.00
#
_symmetry.space_group_name_H-M   'P 1'
#
loop_
_entity.id
_entity.type
_entity.pdbx_description
1 polymer ?
#
loop_
_entity_poly.entity_id
_entity_poly.type
_entity_poly.pdbx_seq_one_letter_code
_entity_poly.pdbx_strand_id
1 'polypeptide(L)' 'MVESFNGRLQDKCLNQHLFLSLRQARNLIEAWRHDYNHHRLHTSLDGRTPREYHQRSEEDQTLNRADL' A
#
# COMPACT_ATOMS: atom_id res chain seq x y z
N MET A 1 3.03 9.12 0.28
CA MET A 1 2.34 7.80 0.18
C MET A 1 1.46 7.49 1.37
N VAL A 2 1.92 7.68 2.61
CA VAL A 2 1.13 7.41 3.84
C VAL A 2 -0.13 8.28 3.94
N GLU A 3 -0.05 9.57 3.60
CA GLU A 3 -1.21 10.47 3.64
C GLU A 3 -2.31 10.09 2.63
N SER A 4 -1.92 9.75 1.39
CA SER A 4 -2.88 9.29 0.37
C SER A 4 -3.51 7.94 0.72
N PHE A 5 -2.78 7.08 1.43
CA PHE A 5 -3.29 5.84 1.98
C PHE A 5 -4.32 6.11 3.08
N ASN A 6 -3.98 6.94 4.08
CA ASN A 6 -4.87 7.26 5.20
C ASN A 6 -6.16 7.95 4.72
N GLY A 7 -6.04 8.93 3.82
CA GLY A 7 -7.21 9.62 3.28
C GLY A 7 -8.16 8.67 2.53
N ARG A 8 -7.62 7.75 1.71
CA ARG A 8 -8.44 6.78 0.99
C ARG A 8 -8.98 5.65 1.87
N LEU A 9 -8.23 5.22 2.89
CA LEU A 9 -8.71 4.24 3.87
C LEU A 9 -9.90 4.83 4.63
N GLN A 10 -9.84 6.11 4.99
CA GLN A 10 -10.93 6.77 5.68
C GLN A 10 -12.15 6.93 4.77
N ASP A 11 -11.96 7.41 3.54
CA ASP A 11 -13.03 7.62 2.55
C ASP A 11 -13.72 6.31 2.12
N LYS A 12 -12.94 5.26 1.79
CA LYS A 12 -13.44 4.02 1.18
C LYS A 12 -13.78 2.92 2.18
N CYS A 13 -13.04 2.84 3.29
CA CYS A 13 -13.15 1.73 4.24
C CYS A 13 -13.88 2.18 5.51
N LEU A 14 -13.41 3.21 6.19
CA LEU A 14 -13.96 3.59 7.51
C LEU A 14 -15.27 4.38 7.43
N ASN A 15 -15.44 5.28 6.47
CA ASN A 15 -16.66 6.09 6.34
C ASN A 15 -17.81 5.36 5.63
N GLN A 16 -17.52 4.33 4.83
CA GLN A 16 -18.54 3.58 4.07
C GLN A 16 -19.01 2.31 4.77
N HIS A 17 -18.27 1.78 5.76
CA HIS A 17 -18.63 0.52 6.42
C HIS A 17 -18.97 0.73 7.90
N LEU A 18 -20.21 0.40 8.27
CA LEU A 18 -20.59 0.14 9.65
C LEU A 18 -19.98 -1.21 10.07
N PHE A 19 -18.91 -1.17 10.85
CA PHE A 19 -18.28 -2.40 11.36
C PHE A 19 -19.13 -3.01 12.47
N LEU A 20 -19.65 -4.21 12.24
CA LEU A 20 -20.41 -4.96 13.24
C LEU A 20 -19.49 -5.57 14.33
N SER A 21 -18.18 -5.66 14.07
CA SER A 21 -17.18 -6.13 15.03
C SER A 21 -15.75 -5.65 14.70
N LEU A 22 -14.89 -5.55 15.72
CA LEU A 22 -13.46 -5.25 15.54
C LEU A 22 -12.73 -6.28 14.66
N ARG A 23 -13.18 -7.54 14.68
CA ARG A 23 -12.63 -8.61 13.83
C ARG A 23 -12.91 -8.34 12.36
N GLN A 24 -14.13 -7.95 12.01
CA GLN A 24 -14.47 -7.58 10.63
C GLN A 24 -13.72 -6.34 10.18
N ALA A 25 -13.60 -5.33 11.03
CA ALA A 25 -12.80 -4.14 10.73
C ALA A 25 -11.35 -4.50 10.41
N ARG A 26 -10.74 -5.36 11.22
CA ARG A 26 -9.34 -5.79 11.02
C ARG A 26 -9.15 -6.55 9.70
N ASN A 27 -10.04 -7.49 9.39
CA ASN A 27 -9.98 -8.25 8.15
C ASN A 27 -10.16 -7.34 6.93
N LEU A 28 -11.08 -6.38 6.99
CA LEU A 28 -11.34 -5.47 5.87
C LEU A 28 -10.18 -4.50 5.66
N ILE A 29 -9.60 -3.96 6.73
CA ILE A 29 -8.40 -3.12 6.67
C ILE A 29 -7.21 -3.90 6.12
N GLU A 30 -7.02 -5.16 6.52
CA GLU A 30 -5.92 -5.99 6.03
C GLU A 30 -6.06 -6.30 4.54
N ALA A 31 -7.26 -6.69 4.10
CA ALA A 31 -7.55 -6.90 2.68
C ALA A 31 -7.30 -5.61 1.87
N TRP A 32 -7.69 -4.46 2.40
CA TRP A 32 -7.50 -3.16 1.75
C TRP A 32 -6.02 -2.76 1.68
N ARG A 33 -5.25 -3.04 2.75
CA ARG A 33 -3.80 -2.85 2.77
C ARG A 33 -3.11 -3.72 1.73
N HIS A 34 -3.56 -4.96 1.56
CA HIS A 34 -3.03 -5.87 0.53
C HIS A 34 -3.35 -5.37 -0.88
N ASP A 35 -4.60 -4.96 -1.16
CA ASP A 35 -4.99 -4.37 -2.45
C ASP A 35 -4.13 -3.14 -2.80
N TYR A 36 -4.01 -2.21 -1.86
CA TYR A 36 -3.25 -0.98 -2.05
C TYR A 36 -1.77 -1.25 -2.35
N ASN A 37 -1.14 -2.16 -1.60
CA ASN A 37 0.29 -2.42 -1.72
C ASN A 37 0.66 -3.29 -2.93
N HIS A 38 -0.23 -4.17 -3.40
CA HIS A 38 0.08 -5.17 -4.41
C HIS A 38 -0.58 -4.97 -5.77
N HIS A 39 -1.70 -4.23 -5.83
CA HIS A 39 -2.51 -4.18 -7.05
C HIS A 39 -2.75 -2.76 -7.56
N ARG A 40 -2.66 -1.75 -6.69
CA ARG A 40 -2.89 -0.37 -7.11
C ARG A 40 -1.64 0.26 -7.68
N LEU A 41 -1.76 0.72 -8.93
CA LEU A 41 -0.74 1.54 -9.57
C LEU A 41 -0.82 2.98 -9.06
N HIS A 42 0.34 3.56 -8.75
CA HIS A 42 0.43 4.93 -8.29
C HIS A 42 1.20 5.76 -9.31
N THR A 43 0.56 6.81 -9.83
CA THR A 43 1.20 7.76 -10.76
C THR A 43 2.42 8.44 -10.15
N SER A 44 2.41 8.71 -8.84
CA SER A 44 3.57 9.20 -8.09
C SER A 44 4.72 8.19 -7.97
N LEU A 45 4.48 6.91 -8.26
CA LEU A 45 5.48 5.84 -8.31
C LEU A 45 5.75 5.41 -9.76
N ASP A 46 5.63 6.34 -10.70
CA ASP A 46 5.85 6.05 -12.13
C ASP A 46 4.91 4.95 -12.65
N GLY A 47 3.67 4.92 -12.11
CA GLY A 47 2.66 3.92 -12.48
C GLY A 47 2.89 2.53 -11.88
N ARG A 48 3.73 2.39 -10.85
CA ARG A 48 4.00 1.12 -10.16
C ARG A 48 3.19 0.96 -8.89
N THR A 49 3.06 -0.28 -8.43
CA THR A 49 2.57 -0.58 -7.08
C THR A 49 3.61 -0.22 -6.02
N PRO A 50 3.20 0.02 -4.75
CA PRO A 50 4.15 0.27 -3.67
C PRO A 50 5.14 -0.89 -3.48
N ARG A 51 4.69 -2.13 -3.69
CA ARG A 51 5.56 -3.31 -3.63
C ARG A 51 6.62 -3.33 -4.72
N GLU A 52 6.23 -3.07 -5.98
CA GLU A 52 7.19 -3.02 -7.09
C GLU A 52 8.18 -1.87 -6.92
N TYR A 53 7.72 -0.72 -6.44
CA TYR A 53 8.60 0.40 -6.12
C TYR A 53 9.62 0.03 -5.04
N HIS A 54 9.18 -0.64 -3.97
CA HIS A 54 10.07 -1.09 -2.91
C HIS A 54 11.08 -2.13 -3.43
N GLN A 55 10.63 -3.14 -4.18
CA GLN A 55 11.52 -4.16 -4.73
C GLN A 55 12.61 -3.56 -5.62
N ARG A 56 12.24 -2.63 -6.51
CA ARG A 56 13.20 -1.91 -7.35
C ARG A 56 14.21 -1.10 -6.54
N SER A 57 13.76 -0.44 -5.46
CA SER A 57 14.66 0.32 -4.59
C SER A 57 15.65 -0.59 -3.86
N GLU A 58 15.25 -1.79 -3.45
CA GLU A 58 16.13 -2.78 -2.85
C GLU A 58 17.14 -3.31 -3.88
N GLU A 59 16.69 -3.62 -5.10
CA GLU A 59 17.54 -4.05 -6.21
C GLU A 59 18.60 -2.99 -6.54
N ASP A 60 18.22 -1.72 -6.68
CA ASP A 60 19.12 -0.60 -6.95
C ASP A 60 20.16 -0.43 -5.83
N GLN A 61 19.74 -0.54 -4.56
CA GLN A 61 20.65 -0.52 -3.42
C GLN A 61 21.62 -1.71 -3.40
N THR A 62 21.14 -2.91 -3.70
CA THR A 62 22.00 -4.10 -3.74
C THR A 62 23.02 -4.04 -4.87
N LEU A 63 22.64 -3.47 -6.02
CA LEU A 63 23.54 -3.28 -7.15
C LEU A 63 24.62 -2.23 -6.82
N ASN A 64 24.24 -1.11 -6.19
CA ASN A 64 25.18 -0.08 -5.75
C ASN A 64 26.18 -0.61 -4.71
N ARG A 65 25.76 -1.53 -3.85
CA ARG A 65 26.61 -2.14 -2.81
C ARG A 65 27.57 -3.20 -3.35
N ALA A 66 27.27 -3.81 -4.48
CA ALA A 66 28.13 -4.82 -5.12
C ALA A 66 29.24 -4.21 -6.00
N ASP A 67 29.15 -2.91 -6.30
CA ASP A 67 30.13 -2.14 -7.08
C ASP A 67 31.26 -1.54 -6.22
N LEU A 68 31.49 -2.08 -5.01
CA LEU A 68 32.45 -1.59 -4.00
C LEU A 68 33.34 -2.70 -3.45
#